data_AF-A0A2D6P690-F1
#
_entry.id   AF-A0A2D6P690-F1
#
_cell.length_a   1.000
_cell.length_b   1.000
_cell.length_c   1.000
_cell.angle_alpha   90.00
_cell.angle_beta   90.00
_cell.angle_gamma   90.00
#
_symmetry.space_group_name_H-M   'P 1'
#
loop_
_entity.id
_entity.type
_entity.pdbx_description
1 polymer ?
#
loop_
_entity_poly.entity_id
_entity_poly.type
_entity_poly.pdbx_seq_one_letter_code
_entity_poly.pdbx_strand_id
1 'polypeptide(L)'
;MAATQKDILNEILVEIGKMKTKLPNGELKRMEQTINALHEFQQDLKEDFSDIKYTLLNPENGVIVRVNKNTEFRKDAGELPEDILDLKNELEKLQDWKSGVVKALWVLFSGLIGVLGWIFSEAIAKM
;
A
#
# COMPACT_ATOMS: atom_id res chain seq x y z
N MET A 1 -12.20 -67.50 -60.79
CA MET A 1 -13.65 -67.24 -60.63
C MET A 1 -13.79 -65.81 -60.16
N ALA A 2 -14.49 -64.96 -60.90
CA ALA A 2 -14.71 -63.56 -60.49
C ALA A 2 -15.61 -63.56 -59.25
N ALA A 3 -15.22 -62.84 -58.19
CA ALA A 3 -16.03 -62.70 -56.99
C ALA A 3 -17.42 -62.14 -57.36
N THR A 4 -18.49 -62.74 -56.85
CA THR A 4 -19.83 -62.26 -57.14
C THR A 4 -20.06 -60.93 -56.43
N GLN A 5 -20.95 -60.07 -56.94
CA GLN A 5 -21.28 -58.80 -56.28
C GLN A 5 -21.68 -58.99 -54.80
N LYS A 6 -22.26 -60.15 -54.47
CA LYS A 6 -22.64 -60.54 -53.11
C LYS A 6 -21.43 -60.79 -52.22
N ASP A 7 -20.38 -61.41 -52.76
CA ASP A 7 -19.14 -61.69 -52.03
C ASP A 7 -18.40 -60.38 -51.73
N ILE A 8 -18.32 -59.47 -52.71
CA ILE A 8 -17.72 -58.14 -52.54
C ILE A 8 -18.51 -57.33 -51.51
N LEU A 9 -19.85 -57.36 -51.55
CA LEU A 9 -20.69 -56.65 -50.60
C LEU A 9 -20.51 -57.19 -49.16
N ASN A 10 -20.42 -58.51 -49.00
CA ASN A 10 -20.16 -59.13 -47.71
C ASN A 10 -18.78 -58.76 -47.17
N GLU A 11 -17.76 -58.72 -48.02
CA GLU A 11 -16.41 -58.32 -47.65
C GLU A 11 -16.36 -56.85 -47.20
N ILE A 12 -17.04 -55.95 -47.92
CA ILE A 12 -17.18 -54.54 -47.55
C ILE A 12 -17.93 -54.39 -46.21
N LEU A 13 -19.01 -55.15 -45.99
CA LEU A 13 -19.76 -55.11 -44.73
C LEU A 13 -18.92 -55.59 -43.54
N VAL A 14 -18.12 -56.64 -43.73
CA VAL A 14 -17.19 -57.13 -42.72
C VAL A 14 -16.12 -56.07 -42.40
N GLU A 15 -15.56 -55.41 -43.41
CA GLU A 15 -14.57 -54.35 -43.20
C GLU A 15 -15.16 -53.10 -42.54
N ILE A 16 -16.37 -52.66 -42.92
CA ILE A 16 -17.08 -51.56 -42.25
C ILE A 16 -17.36 -51.90 -40.77
N GLY A 17 -17.74 -53.16 -40.48
CA GLY A 17 -17.92 -53.64 -39.12
C GLY A 17 -16.64 -53.56 -38.28
N LYS A 18 -15.49 -53.93 -38.86
CA LYS A 18 -14.16 -53.80 -38.22
C LYS A 18 -13.71 -52.35 -38.06
N MET A 19 -14.08 -51.45 -38.98
CA MET A 19 -13.78 -50.02 -38.84
C MET A 19 -14.59 -49.39 -37.71
N LYS A 20 -15.88 -49.74 -37.59
CA LYS A 20 -16.77 -49.21 -36.54
C LYS A 20 -16.27 -49.47 -35.12
N THR A 21 -15.60 -50.61 -34.89
CA THR A 21 -15.02 -50.94 -33.57
C THR A 21 -13.69 -50.25 -33.29
N LYS A 22 -12.99 -49.77 -34.33
CA LYS A 22 -11.73 -49.02 -34.23
C LYS A 22 -11.90 -47.50 -34.22
N LEU A 23 -13.10 -46.99 -34.52
CA LEU A 23 -13.36 -45.55 -34.50
C LEU A 23 -13.33 -45.03 -33.05
N PRO A 24 -12.44 -44.08 -32.71
CA PRO A 24 -12.24 -43.57 -31.35
C PRO A 24 -13.35 -42.62 -30.88
N ASN A 25 -14.61 -42.93 -31.17
CA ASN A 25 -15.76 -42.05 -30.93
C ASN A 25 -15.94 -41.68 -29.44
N GLY A 26 -15.59 -42.59 -28.52
CA GLY A 26 -15.65 -42.33 -27.08
C GLY A 26 -14.49 -41.48 -26.57
N GLU A 27 -13.29 -41.64 -27.13
CA GLU A 27 -12.10 -40.87 -26.78
C GLU A 27 -12.18 -39.44 -27.32
N LEU A 28 -12.64 -39.28 -28.57
CA LEU A 28 -12.90 -37.98 -29.17
C LEU A 28 -13.94 -37.19 -28.38
N LYS A 29 -15.03 -37.85 -27.95
CA LYS A 29 -16.05 -37.21 -27.10
C LYS A 29 -15.50 -36.79 -25.74
N ARG A 30 -14.63 -37.61 -25.11
CA ARG A 30 -13.95 -37.23 -23.86
C ARG A 30 -13.00 -36.06 -24.08
N MET A 31 -12.27 -36.05 -25.19
CA MET A 31 -11.36 -34.96 -25.54
C MET A 31 -12.11 -33.66 -25.79
N GLU A 32 -13.25 -33.69 -26.48
CA GLU A 32 -14.14 -32.55 -26.66
C GLU A 32 -14.61 -31.99 -25.31
N GLN A 33 -15.06 -32.86 -24.39
CA GLN A 33 -15.46 -32.45 -23.04
C GLN A 33 -14.31 -31.79 -22.27
N THR A 34 -13.10 -32.35 -22.33
CA THR A 34 -11.92 -31.78 -21.69
C THR A 34 -11.54 -30.42 -22.29
N ILE A 35 -11.60 -30.27 -23.63
CA ILE A 35 -11.30 -29.01 -24.30
C ILE A 35 -12.30 -27.93 -23.89
N ASN A 36 -13.59 -28.27 -23.82
CA ASN A 36 -14.62 -27.33 -23.40
C ASN A 36 -14.40 -26.90 -21.93
N ALA A 37 -14.13 -27.85 -21.03
CA ALA A 37 -13.83 -27.53 -19.63
C ALA A 37 -12.57 -26.67 -19.48
N LEU A 38 -11.52 -26.92 -20.29
CA LEU A 38 -10.32 -26.09 -20.32
C LEU A 38 -10.60 -24.69 -20.84
N HIS A 39 -11.48 -24.56 -21.84
CA HIS A 39 -11.87 -23.28 -22.38
C HIS A 39 -12.64 -22.42 -21.36
N GLU A 40 -13.59 -23.02 -20.65
CA GLU A 40 -14.33 -22.38 -19.55
C GLU A 40 -13.36 -21.92 -18.46
N PHE A 41 -12.50 -22.82 -17.98
CA PHE A 41 -11.48 -22.48 -16.98
C PHE A 41 -10.53 -21.35 -17.44
N GLN A 42 -10.16 -21.34 -18.72
CA GLN A 42 -9.33 -20.27 -19.28
C GLN A 42 -10.08 -18.92 -19.31
N GLN A 43 -11.39 -18.92 -19.57
CA GLN A 43 -12.20 -17.70 -19.48
C GLN A 43 -12.25 -17.17 -18.05
N ASP A 44 -12.52 -18.04 -17.08
CA ASP A 44 -12.57 -17.67 -15.66
C ASP A 44 -11.23 -17.07 -15.20
N LEU A 45 -10.12 -17.72 -15.53
CA LEU A 45 -8.77 -17.20 -15.21
C LEU A 45 -8.51 -15.83 -15.83
N LYS A 46 -9.02 -15.58 -17.04
CA LYS A 46 -8.83 -14.29 -17.72
C LYS A 46 -9.63 -13.19 -17.02
N GLU A 47 -10.83 -13.50 -16.54
CA GLU A 47 -11.66 -12.60 -15.76
C GLU A 47 -11.01 -12.28 -14.41
N ASP A 48 -10.62 -13.30 -13.64
CA ASP A 48 -9.90 -13.15 -12.37
C ASP A 48 -8.63 -12.29 -12.53
N PHE A 49 -7.85 -12.54 -13.60
CA PHE A 49 -6.66 -11.76 -13.87
C PHE A 49 -6.97 -10.30 -14.24
N SER A 50 -8.09 -10.05 -14.91
CA SER A 50 -8.56 -8.69 -15.19
C SER A 50 -8.91 -7.96 -13.90
N ASP A 51 -9.60 -8.63 -12.98
CA ASP A 51 -10.03 -8.06 -11.70
C ASP A 51 -8.85 -7.80 -10.76
N ILE A 52 -7.86 -8.70 -10.74
CA ILE A 52 -6.60 -8.48 -10.00
C ILE A 52 -5.89 -7.24 -10.55
N LYS A 53 -5.74 -7.13 -11.88
CA LYS A 53 -5.10 -5.94 -12.49
C LYS A 53 -5.86 -4.68 -12.14
N TYR A 54 -7.19 -4.68 -12.23
CA TYR A 54 -7.99 -3.53 -11.87
C TYR A 54 -7.79 -3.15 -10.39
N THR A 55 -7.91 -4.11 -9.48
CA THR A 55 -7.76 -3.89 -8.03
C THR A 55 -6.37 -3.37 -7.65
N LEU A 56 -5.32 -3.85 -8.31
CA LEU A 56 -3.94 -3.43 -8.02
C LEU A 56 -3.58 -2.10 -8.70
N LEU A 57 -3.95 -1.94 -9.98
CA LEU A 57 -3.41 -0.94 -10.89
C LEU A 57 -4.39 0.18 -11.25
N ASN A 58 -5.63 0.15 -10.76
CA ASN A 58 -6.56 1.25 -10.99
C ASN A 58 -5.92 2.59 -10.53
N PRO A 59 -5.91 3.63 -11.38
CA PRO A 59 -5.23 4.89 -11.08
C PRO A 59 -5.92 5.72 -9.99
N GLU A 60 -7.23 5.55 -9.79
CA GLU A 60 -8.01 6.28 -8.79
C GLU A 60 -7.82 5.69 -7.39
N ASN A 61 -7.99 4.37 -7.29
CA ASN A 61 -8.10 3.67 -6.01
C ASN A 61 -7.42 2.28 -6.00
N GLY A 62 -6.50 2.00 -6.91
CA GLY A 62 -5.73 0.77 -6.89
C GLY A 62 -4.90 0.63 -5.61
N VAL A 63 -4.62 -0.61 -5.19
CA VAL A 63 -3.79 -0.88 -4.01
C VAL A 63 -2.43 -0.17 -4.11
N ILE A 64 -1.79 -0.18 -5.28
CA ILE A 64 -0.48 0.48 -5.48
C ILE A 64 -0.59 1.99 -5.24
N VAL A 65 -1.62 2.64 -5.78
CA VAL A 65 -1.85 4.08 -5.61
C VAL A 65 -2.05 4.42 -4.13
N ARG A 66 -2.84 3.62 -3.40
CA ARG A 66 -3.06 3.82 -1.96
C ARG A 66 -1.77 3.67 -1.14
N VAL A 67 -0.96 2.65 -1.46
CA VAL A 67 0.32 2.43 -0.78
C VAL A 67 1.30 3.56 -1.06
N ASN A 68 1.35 4.06 -2.30
CA ASN A 68 2.18 5.20 -2.67
C ASN A 68 1.75 6.47 -1.93
N LYS A 69 0.45 6.81 -1.95
CA LYS A 69 -0.10 7.96 -1.20
C LYS A 69 0.18 7.87 0.29
N ASN A 70 0.06 6.69 0.88
CA ASN A 70 0.41 6.47 2.29
C ASN A 70 1.91 6.64 2.54
N THR A 71 2.75 6.20 1.61
CA THR A 71 4.21 6.36 1.72
C THR A 71 4.61 7.84 1.62
N GLU A 72 4.01 8.58 0.70
CA GLU A 72 4.16 10.03 0.56
C GLU A 72 3.71 10.74 1.84
N PHE A 73 2.49 10.46 2.32
CA PHE A 73 2.00 10.99 3.59
C PHE A 73 2.94 10.72 4.76
N ARG A 74 3.53 9.51 4.85
CA ARG A 74 4.49 9.18 5.92
C ARG A 74 5.83 9.89 5.77
N LYS A 75 6.26 10.21 4.54
CA LYS A 75 7.45 11.03 4.32
C LYS A 75 7.16 12.47 4.75
N ASP A 76 6.06 13.02 4.26
CA ASP A 76 5.63 14.39 4.56
C ASP A 76 5.35 14.59 6.07
N ALA A 77 4.76 13.60 6.74
CA ALA A 77 4.50 13.64 8.18
C ALA A 77 5.72 13.27 9.04
N GLY A 78 6.69 12.55 8.46
CA GLY A 78 7.94 12.17 9.13
C GLY A 78 8.96 13.30 9.14
N GLU A 79 8.90 14.18 8.15
CA GLU A 79 9.56 15.47 8.20
C GLU A 79 8.77 16.35 9.18
N LEU A 80 9.41 16.73 10.29
CA LEU A 80 8.82 17.71 11.19
C LEU A 80 8.54 18.96 10.34
N PRO A 81 7.29 19.44 10.22
CA PRO A 81 6.99 20.59 9.37
C PRO A 81 7.93 21.73 9.72
N GLU A 82 8.52 22.42 8.72
CA GLU A 82 9.45 23.54 8.97
C GLU A 82 8.84 24.55 9.94
N ASP A 83 7.53 24.84 9.82
CA ASP A 83 6.77 25.67 10.74
C ASP A 83 6.90 25.24 12.21
N ILE A 84 6.93 23.93 12.51
CA ILE A 84 7.08 23.41 13.87
C ILE A 84 8.52 23.57 14.35
N LEU A 85 9.51 23.39 13.47
CA LEU A 85 10.92 23.64 13.80
C LEU A 85 11.15 25.12 14.10
N ASP A 86 10.57 26.00 13.30
CA ASP A 86 10.65 27.45 13.47
C ASP A 86 9.94 27.91 14.75
N LEU A 87 8.72 27.41 15.01
CA LEU A 87 8.01 27.65 16.27
C LEU A 87 8.85 27.22 17.48
N LYS A 88 9.53 26.07 17.41
CA LYS A 88 10.41 25.61 18.49
C LYS A 88 11.58 26.57 18.71
N ASN A 89 12.23 27.01 17.62
CA ASN A 89 13.33 27.97 17.68
C ASN A 89 12.89 29.33 18.25
N GLU A 90 11.70 29.81 17.88
CA GLU A 90 11.11 31.05 18.42
C GLU A 90 10.80 30.93 19.90
N LEU A 91 10.19 29.81 20.33
CA LEU A 91 9.92 29.54 21.74
C LEU A 91 11.20 29.52 22.58
N GLU A 92 12.27 28.89 22.08
CA GLU A 92 13.56 28.85 22.74
C GLU A 92 14.15 30.26 22.93
N LYS A 93 14.11 31.09 21.87
CA LYS A 93 14.53 32.51 21.95
C LYS A 93 13.72 33.32 22.96
N LEU A 94 12.40 33.11 23.01
CA LEU A 94 11.54 33.79 23.98
C LEU A 94 11.84 33.35 25.42
N GLN A 95 12.13 32.06 25.62
CA GLN A 95 12.53 31.53 26.92
C GLN A 95 13.85 32.14 27.41
N ASP A 96 14.84 32.26 26.52
CA ASP A 96 16.12 32.88 26.82
C ASP A 96 15.99 34.38 27.12
N TRP A 97 15.20 35.10 26.32
CA TRP A 97 14.90 36.51 26.58
C TRP A 97 14.23 36.70 27.94
N LYS A 98 13.20 35.91 28.24
CA LYS A 98 12.51 35.93 29.54
C LYS A 98 13.50 35.66 30.68
N SER A 99 14.39 34.68 30.53
CA SER A 99 15.44 34.38 31.52
C SER A 99 16.37 35.57 31.74
N GLY A 100 16.79 36.24 30.66
CA GLY A 100 17.59 37.46 30.73
C GLY A 100 16.88 38.60 31.47
N VAL A 101 15.62 38.85 31.14
CA VAL A 101 14.78 39.87 31.80
C VAL A 101 14.64 39.58 33.30
N VAL A 102 14.35 38.33 33.67
CA VAL A 102 14.20 37.92 35.07
C VAL A 102 15.52 38.11 35.83
N LYS A 103 16.66 37.74 35.24
CA LYS A 103 17.98 37.97 35.85
C LYS A 103 18.29 39.44 36.05
N ALA A 104 17.99 40.28 35.06
CA ALA A 104 18.18 41.73 35.17
C ALA A 104 17.29 42.34 36.26
N LEU A 105 16.03 41.90 36.35
CA LEU A 105 15.11 42.32 37.42
C LEU A 105 15.64 41.94 38.80
N TRP A 106 16.20 40.74 38.96
CA TRP A 106 16.82 40.33 40.23
C TRP A 106 17.99 41.22 40.62
N VAL A 107 18.85 41.61 39.67
CA VAL A 107 19.97 42.54 39.94
C VAL A 107 19.45 43.90 40.42
N LEU A 108 18.43 44.45 39.76
CA LEU A 108 17.81 45.71 40.17
C LEU A 108 17.17 45.61 41.56
N PHE A 109 16.45 44.52 41.83
CA PHE A 109 15.80 44.28 43.11
C PHE A 109 16.81 44.14 44.25
N SER A 110 17.87 43.36 44.04
CA SER A 110 18.97 43.23 45.01
C SER A 110 19.70 44.56 45.24
N GLY A 111 19.90 45.37 44.19
CA GLY A 111 20.47 46.71 44.31
C GLY A 111 19.61 47.64 45.18
N LEU A 112 18.30 47.66 44.95
CA LEU A 112 17.35 48.45 45.75
C LEU A 112 17.34 48.01 47.22
N ILE A 113 17.33 46.70 47.49
CA ILE A 113 17.41 46.16 48.86
C ILE A 113 18.72 46.58 49.53
N GLY A 114 19.85 46.55 48.81
CA GLY A 114 21.15 46.99 49.32
C GLY A 114 21.13 48.47 49.74
N VAL A 115 20.58 49.34 48.90
CA VAL A 115 20.44 50.78 49.21
C VAL A 115 19.51 51.00 50.40
N LEU A 116 18.35 50.33 50.42
CA LEU A 116 17.41 50.43 51.54
C LEU A 116 18.06 49.97 52.85
N GLY A 117 18.76 48.84 52.84
CA GLY A 117 19.50 48.33 54.00
C GLY A 117 20.58 49.29 54.50
N TRP A 118 21.31 49.95 53.59
CA TRP A 118 22.29 50.98 53.94
C TRP A 118 21.64 52.21 54.61
N ILE A 119 20.54 52.73 54.04
CA ILE A 119 19.79 53.85 54.63
C ILE A 119 19.25 53.49 56.02
N PHE A 120 18.67 52.30 56.18
CA PHE A 120 18.16 51.84 57.48
C PHE A 120 19.28 51.71 58.52
N SER A 121 20.45 51.19 58.14
CA SER A 121 21.60 51.09 59.03
C SER A 121 22.06 52.46 59.53
N GLU A 122 22.15 53.46 58.64
CA GLU A 122 22.57 54.81 59.02
C GLU A 122 21.52 55.54 59.87
N ALA A 123 20.23 55.27 59.65
CA ALA A 123 19.15 55.80 60.49
C ALA A 123 19.19 55.23 61.92
N ILE A 124 19.49 53.94 62.08
CA ILE A 124 19.66 53.31 63.40
C ILE A 124 20.92 53.83 64.10
N ALA A 125 22.03 54.01 63.37
CA ALA A 125 23.28 54.51 63.95
C ALA A 125 23.20 55.96 64.44
N LYS A 126 22.23 56.76 63.97
CA LYS A 126 22.00 58.15 64.38
C LYS A 126 20.96 58.30 65.51
N MET A 127 20.35 57.21 65.96
CA MET A 127 19.36 57.16 67.04
C MET A 127 20.01 56.72 68.35
#